data_AF-A0AAV8XCV5-F1
#
_entry.id   AF-A0AAV8XCV5-F1
#
_cell.length_a   1.000
_cell.length_b   1.000
_cell.length_c   1.000
_cell.angle_alpha   90.00
_cell.angle_beta   90.00
_cell.angle_gamma   90.00
#
_symmetry.space_group_name_H-M   'P 1'
#
loop_
_entity.id
_entity.type
_entity.pdbx_description
1 polymer ?
#
loop_
_entity_poly.entity_id
_entity_poly.type
_entity_poly.pdbx_seq_one_letter_code
_entity_poly.pdbx_strand_id
1 'polypeptide(L)'
;MITTCVRLTVLVYAFLFIHAHEAETNDTESCVHLYEEGVEAYLENRFADCVEYFEKALNKYRAYKKRLQNCRLKCKYETELSEPLYPVDVENLLFYEKAIKQTLCIMECKSRHPEIFGSYDVNPETEQLFEERKPYEYLHICYFQKKLSSLNGETHDDLLPSHYHYLQFTYFKMQDLRKACQAVASYLLFYPDDYTMLSNMKYYSGLPKVKDDYFQPREEAIRYVQRDIYETRILKFIETEFKSQEPVKEPPAYTWRDYSAILYLNDNFKGGEFIFSSDPIAKQVQSVVEPKCGRMVGFTSGFENLHGVKAVKQGSRCAVAIWFTLNPEYADEDRLIAYHVLENNVNFHLFSPIDVSSL
;
A
#
# COMPACT_ATOMS: atom_id res chain seq x y z
N MET A 1 27.18 63.28 -1.25
CA MET A 1 26.91 62.65 0.05
C MET A 1 26.15 61.36 -0.26
N ILE A 2 26.71 60.15 -0.29
CA ILE A 2 28.03 59.62 0.14
C ILE A 2 28.29 59.77 1.65
N THR A 3 28.81 58.70 2.28
CA THR A 3 28.99 58.42 3.73
C THR A 3 27.69 58.30 4.53
N THR A 4 27.49 57.32 5.44
CA THR A 4 28.26 56.12 5.85
C THR A 4 27.23 55.14 6.47
N CYS A 5 27.12 53.88 6.06
CA CYS A 5 28.00 52.74 6.39
C CYS A 5 28.02 52.36 7.89
N VAL A 6 27.23 51.35 8.25
CA VAL A 6 27.44 50.50 9.44
C VAL A 6 27.72 49.09 8.94
N ARG A 7 28.78 48.46 9.42
CA ARG A 7 29.15 47.08 9.11
C ARG A 7 28.49 46.15 10.14
N LEU A 8 27.85 45.07 9.68
CA LEU A 8 27.89 43.83 10.45
C LEU A 8 29.05 43.00 9.91
N THR A 9 30.05 42.76 10.76
CA THR A 9 31.25 42.01 10.39
C THR A 9 30.92 40.53 10.34
N VAL A 10 31.13 39.86 9.20
CA VAL A 10 31.06 38.40 9.14
C VAL A 10 32.24 37.83 9.92
N LEU A 11 31.98 37.33 11.12
CA LEU A 11 32.97 36.59 11.91
C LEU A 11 33.10 35.17 11.37
N VAL A 12 33.87 35.01 10.29
CA VAL A 12 34.45 33.72 9.94
C VAL A 12 35.49 33.39 11.00
N TYR A 13 35.13 32.53 11.95
CA TYR A 13 36.06 32.04 12.97
C TYR A 13 36.08 30.51 13.01
N ALA A 14 37.29 29.97 12.90
CA ALA A 14 37.66 28.58 13.14
C ALA A 14 36.81 27.50 12.43
N PHE A 15 37.29 27.06 11.26
CA PHE A 15 37.31 25.61 11.00
C PHE A 15 38.14 24.93 12.10
N LEU A 16 37.50 24.60 13.22
CA LEU A 16 37.98 23.49 14.03
C LEU A 16 37.66 22.22 13.28
N PHE A 17 38.70 21.50 12.85
CA PHE A 17 38.57 20.11 12.44
C PHE A 17 38.21 19.25 13.65
N ILE A 18 36.93 19.32 14.07
CA ILE A 18 36.25 18.12 14.54
C ILE A 18 36.47 17.13 13.40
N HIS A 19 37.33 16.14 13.65
CA HIS A 19 37.30 14.96 12.81
C HIS A 19 35.90 14.40 13.00
N ALA A 20 35.07 14.53 11.97
CA ALA A 20 33.91 13.68 11.85
C ALA A 20 34.50 12.28 11.89
N HIS A 21 34.38 11.62 13.04
CA HIS A 21 34.56 10.19 13.10
C HIS A 21 33.43 9.68 12.23
N GLU A 22 33.77 9.29 11.00
CA GLU A 22 32.94 8.43 10.19
C GLU A 22 32.75 7.18 11.04
N ALA A 23 31.68 7.19 11.84
CA ALA A 23 31.16 5.99 12.43
C ALA A 23 30.83 5.10 11.24
N GLU A 24 31.43 3.92 11.19
CA GLU A 24 31.23 2.95 10.12
C GLU A 24 29.74 2.63 10.06
N THR A 25 29.03 3.36 9.19
CA THR A 25 27.63 3.16 8.90
C THR A 25 27.60 1.86 8.14
N ASN A 26 27.05 0.83 8.77
CA ASN A 26 26.92 -0.46 8.14
C ASN A 26 25.84 -0.35 7.05
N ASP A 27 26.28 0.11 5.88
CA ASP A 27 25.43 0.56 4.77
C ASP A 27 24.53 -0.57 4.25
N THR A 28 24.98 -1.82 4.46
CA THR A 28 24.26 -3.10 4.32
C THR A 28 22.96 -3.22 5.16
N GLU A 29 22.53 -2.14 5.81
CA GLU A 29 21.30 -2.09 6.61
C GLU A 29 20.53 -0.75 6.49
N SER A 30 20.84 0.13 5.54
CA SER A 30 20.09 1.38 5.33
C SER A 30 18.66 1.14 4.80
N CYS A 31 17.75 2.13 4.91
CA CYS A 31 16.38 2.00 4.37
C CYS A 31 16.36 1.85 2.84
N VAL A 32 17.30 2.50 2.14
CA VAL A 32 17.42 2.41 0.68
C VAL A 32 17.99 1.06 0.28
N HIS A 33 19.08 0.60 0.91
CA HIS A 33 19.66 -0.71 0.62
C HIS A 33 18.68 -1.86 0.93
N LEU A 34 17.97 -1.82 2.06
CA LEU A 34 16.94 -2.82 2.38
C LEU A 34 15.70 -2.75 1.47
N TYR A 35 15.50 -1.64 0.75
CA TYR A 35 14.49 -1.54 -0.32
C TYR A 35 15.03 -2.15 -1.62
N GLU A 36 16.27 -1.86 -1.99
CA GLU A 36 16.95 -2.39 -3.18
C GLU A 36 17.11 -3.92 -3.12
N GLU A 37 17.60 -4.46 -2.00
CA GLU A 37 17.65 -5.91 -1.72
C GLU A 37 16.25 -6.56 -1.78
N GLY A 38 15.21 -5.84 -1.36
CA GLY A 38 13.82 -6.28 -1.50
C GLY A 38 13.36 -6.36 -2.96
N VAL A 39 13.74 -5.38 -3.79
CA VAL A 39 13.47 -5.36 -5.23
C VAL A 39 14.27 -6.45 -5.95
N GLU A 40 15.55 -6.65 -5.63
CA GLU A 40 16.37 -7.72 -6.20
C GLU A 40 15.84 -9.11 -5.81
N ALA A 41 15.53 -9.34 -4.54
CA ALA A 41 14.89 -10.57 -4.08
C ALA A 41 13.51 -10.81 -4.73
N TYR A 42 12.76 -9.77 -5.07
CA TYR A 42 11.53 -9.89 -5.88
C TYR A 42 11.84 -10.32 -7.33
N LEU A 43 12.80 -9.65 -8.00
CA LEU A 43 13.18 -9.93 -9.38
C LEU A 43 13.79 -11.33 -9.56
N GLU A 44 14.50 -11.83 -8.55
CA GLU A 44 15.07 -13.18 -8.49
C GLU A 44 14.11 -14.24 -7.91
N ASN A 45 12.83 -13.89 -7.70
CA ASN A 45 11.77 -14.75 -7.15
C ASN A 45 12.03 -15.32 -5.74
N ARG A 46 12.98 -14.76 -4.98
CA ARG A 46 13.21 -15.07 -3.55
C ARG A 46 12.14 -14.40 -2.67
N PHE A 47 10.88 -14.81 -2.84
CA PHE A 47 9.73 -14.18 -2.18
C PHE A 47 9.78 -14.24 -0.64
N ALA A 48 10.51 -15.22 -0.08
CA ALA A 48 10.77 -15.28 1.37
C ALA A 48 11.57 -14.07 1.85
N ASP A 49 12.69 -13.81 1.18
CA ASP A 49 13.66 -12.75 1.45
C ASP A 49 13.09 -11.37 1.09
N CYS A 50 12.39 -11.26 -0.05
CA CYS A 50 11.64 -10.06 -0.44
C CYS A 50 10.72 -9.56 0.69
N VAL A 51 9.94 -10.45 1.30
CA VAL A 51 9.08 -10.09 2.45
C VAL A 51 9.91 -9.65 3.66
N GLU A 52 11.04 -10.30 3.92
CA GLU A 52 11.91 -9.94 5.05
C GLU A 52 12.57 -8.58 4.86
N TYR A 53 13.12 -8.30 3.68
CA TYR A 53 13.79 -7.05 3.35
C TYR A 53 12.82 -5.86 3.35
N PHE A 54 11.66 -5.95 2.67
CA PHE A 54 10.71 -4.84 2.68
C PHE A 54 10.06 -4.61 4.06
N GLU A 55 9.82 -5.64 4.89
CA GLU A 55 9.38 -5.40 6.28
C GLU A 55 10.50 -4.80 7.14
N LYS A 56 11.77 -5.20 6.98
CA LYS A 56 12.91 -4.52 7.64
C LYS A 56 12.96 -3.04 7.25
N ALA A 57 12.89 -2.75 5.95
CA ALA A 57 12.94 -1.39 5.40
C ALA A 57 11.76 -0.54 5.91
N LEU A 58 10.54 -1.07 5.84
CA LEU A 58 9.34 -0.41 6.38
C LEU A 58 9.43 -0.16 7.88
N ASN A 59 9.99 -1.10 8.67
CA ASN A 59 10.14 -0.91 10.10
C ASN A 59 11.17 0.18 10.45
N LYS A 60 12.29 0.28 9.71
CA LYS A 60 13.24 1.39 9.86
C LYS A 60 12.63 2.73 9.44
N TYR A 61 11.87 2.78 8.35
CA TYR A 61 11.17 3.99 7.93
C TYR A 61 10.08 4.42 8.94
N ARG A 62 9.28 3.47 9.48
CA ARG A 62 8.31 3.71 10.57
C ARG A 62 9.01 4.35 11.79
N ALA A 63 10.17 3.83 12.17
CA ALA A 63 10.97 4.38 13.28
C ALA A 63 11.55 5.79 12.96
N TYR A 64 12.01 6.03 11.72
CA TYR A 64 12.43 7.35 11.25
C TYR A 64 11.30 8.38 11.35
N LYS A 65 10.11 8.09 10.79
CA LYS A 65 8.98 9.02 10.82
C LYS A 65 8.49 9.28 12.26
N LYS A 66 8.40 8.24 13.11
CA LYS A 66 8.02 8.40 14.54
C LYS A 66 9.03 9.26 15.31
N ARG A 67 10.34 9.08 15.08
CA ARG A 67 11.36 9.94 15.70
C ARG A 67 11.28 11.38 15.19
N LEU A 68 11.07 11.58 13.88
CA LEU A 68 10.95 12.90 13.26
C LEU A 68 9.71 13.66 13.76
N GLN A 69 8.57 12.98 13.91
CA GLN A 69 7.36 13.53 14.51
C GLN A 69 7.59 13.94 15.97
N ASN A 70 8.24 13.09 16.77
CA ASN A 70 8.58 13.41 18.16
C ASN A 70 9.51 14.63 18.27
N CYS A 71 10.52 14.75 17.40
CA CYS A 71 11.34 15.96 17.30
C CYS A 71 10.51 17.20 16.95
N ARG A 72 9.63 17.11 15.93
CA ARG A 72 8.78 18.23 15.49
C ARG A 72 7.82 18.69 16.60
N LEU A 73 7.16 17.77 17.29
CA LEU A 73 6.24 18.05 18.40
C LEU A 73 6.96 18.69 19.59
N LYS A 74 8.06 18.08 20.04
CA LYS A 74 8.85 18.60 21.17
C LYS A 74 9.39 20.01 20.86
N CYS A 75 10.02 20.19 19.70
CA CYS A 75 10.58 21.48 19.31
C CYS A 75 9.51 22.55 19.08
N LYS A 76 8.29 22.19 18.66
CA LYS A 76 7.16 23.13 18.61
C LYS A 76 6.85 23.65 20.02
N TYR A 77 6.62 22.75 20.98
CA TYR A 77 6.31 23.09 22.37
C TYR A 77 7.41 23.91 23.04
N GLU A 78 8.68 23.51 22.89
CA GLU A 78 9.84 24.26 23.43
C GLU A 78 9.99 25.64 22.77
N THR A 79 9.60 25.80 21.50
CA THR A 79 9.60 27.11 20.82
C THR A 79 8.43 27.99 21.26
N GLU A 80 7.24 27.41 21.45
CA GLU A 80 6.04 28.12 21.92
C GLU A 80 6.21 28.69 23.34
N LEU A 81 6.93 27.96 24.20
CA LEU A 81 7.32 28.41 25.55
C LEU A 81 8.58 29.30 25.58
N SER A 82 9.33 29.45 24.48
CA SER A 82 10.57 30.23 24.49
C SER A 82 10.30 31.74 24.58
N GLU A 83 11.00 32.42 25.49
CA GLU A 83 10.97 33.88 25.56
C GLU A 83 11.52 34.50 24.26
N PRO A 84 10.90 35.56 23.71
CA PRO A 84 11.37 36.21 22.50
C PRO A 84 12.70 36.94 22.74
N LEU A 85 13.57 37.03 21.71
CA LEU A 85 14.84 37.74 21.83
C LEU A 85 14.66 39.26 21.97
N TYR A 86 13.50 39.78 21.61
CA TYR A 86 13.10 41.17 21.83
C TYR A 86 11.61 41.25 22.24
N PRO A 87 11.22 42.06 23.24
CA PRO A 87 9.87 42.01 23.82
C PRO A 87 8.79 42.75 22.99
N VAL A 88 9.15 43.34 21.86
CA VAL A 88 8.21 44.06 20.96
C VAL A 88 8.24 43.39 19.60
N ASP A 89 7.08 42.97 19.10
CA ASP A 89 6.99 42.45 17.73
C ASP A 89 7.04 43.61 16.73
N VAL A 90 8.06 43.59 15.88
CA VAL A 90 8.25 44.55 14.79
C VAL A 90 8.04 43.77 13.50
N GLU A 91 7.06 44.16 12.69
CA GLU A 91 6.79 43.58 11.36
C GLU A 91 6.58 42.04 11.34
N ASN A 92 6.11 41.47 12.46
CA ASN A 92 5.95 40.03 12.71
C ASN A 92 7.27 39.24 12.81
N LEU A 93 8.39 39.89 13.13
CA LEU A 93 9.69 39.24 13.32
C LEU A 93 9.66 38.13 14.39
N LEU A 94 8.74 38.18 15.37
CA LEU A 94 8.59 37.08 16.35
C LEU A 94 8.12 35.76 15.72
N PHE A 95 7.39 35.80 14.60
CA PHE A 95 7.04 34.58 13.85
C PHE A 95 8.30 33.95 13.22
N TYR A 96 9.12 34.77 12.56
CA TYR A 96 10.36 34.32 11.93
C TYR A 96 11.40 33.84 12.96
N GLU A 97 11.50 34.50 14.10
CA GLU A 97 12.34 34.07 15.22
C GLU A 97 11.94 32.67 15.72
N LYS A 98 10.64 32.42 15.90
CA LYS A 98 10.11 31.11 16.29
C LYS A 98 10.39 30.04 15.23
N ALA A 99 10.18 30.34 13.94
CA ALA A 99 10.50 29.41 12.86
C ALA A 99 11.99 29.01 12.85
N ILE A 100 12.91 29.96 13.09
CA ILE A 100 14.35 29.71 13.21
C ILE A 100 14.67 28.86 14.44
N LYS A 101 14.16 29.22 15.62
CA LYS A 101 14.32 28.45 16.88
C LYS A 101 13.85 27.00 16.73
N GLN A 102 12.66 26.79 16.16
CA GLN A 102 12.12 25.45 15.94
C GLN A 102 12.97 24.63 14.95
N THR A 103 13.47 25.27 13.88
CA THR A 103 14.37 24.63 12.90
C THR A 103 15.68 24.20 13.55
N LEU A 104 16.33 25.07 14.32
CA LEU A 104 17.56 24.76 15.05
C LEU A 104 17.35 23.60 16.04
N CYS A 105 16.25 23.61 16.80
CA CYS A 105 15.90 22.51 17.70
C CYS A 105 15.70 21.19 16.94
N ILE A 106 15.05 21.20 15.76
CA ILE A 106 14.87 19.97 14.95
C ILE A 106 16.21 19.46 14.42
N MET A 107 17.11 20.35 13.98
CA MET A 107 18.47 19.97 13.56
C MET A 107 19.26 19.35 14.70
N GLU A 108 19.22 19.93 15.89
CA GLU A 108 19.89 19.38 17.08
C GLU A 108 19.25 18.05 17.51
N CYS A 109 17.92 17.94 17.46
CA CYS A 109 17.18 16.70 17.73
C CYS A 109 17.57 15.58 16.75
N LYS A 110 17.81 15.90 15.47
CA LYS A 110 18.39 14.95 14.51
C LYS A 110 19.83 14.56 14.90
N SER A 111 20.68 15.52 15.25
CA SER A 111 22.07 15.28 15.65
C SER A 111 22.23 14.45 16.94
N ARG A 112 21.22 14.45 17.82
CA ARG A 112 21.15 13.61 19.04
C ARG A 112 20.67 12.18 18.77
N HIS A 113 20.25 11.88 17.54
CA HIS A 113 19.70 10.58 17.12
C HIS A 113 20.37 10.04 15.83
N PRO A 114 21.71 9.93 15.78
CA PRO A 114 22.43 9.42 14.60
C PRO A 114 22.04 7.99 14.22
N GLU A 115 21.60 7.17 15.18
CA GLU A 115 21.14 5.79 15.00
C GLU A 115 19.84 5.65 14.19
N ILE A 116 19.14 6.78 13.95
CA ILE A 116 17.92 6.86 13.13
C ILE A 116 18.09 7.83 11.95
N PHE A 117 18.76 8.98 12.17
CA PHE A 117 18.88 10.02 11.15
C PHE A 117 20.18 9.98 10.33
N GLY A 118 21.16 9.19 10.75
CA GLY A 118 22.32 8.81 9.94
C GLY A 118 22.16 7.38 9.41
N SER A 119 22.18 6.40 10.31
CA SER A 119 22.30 4.97 9.98
C SER A 119 21.16 4.34 9.16
N TYR A 120 20.07 5.07 8.88
CA TYR A 120 18.98 4.57 8.03
C TYR A 120 18.96 5.20 6.63
N ASP A 121 19.80 6.20 6.33
CA ASP A 121 19.79 7.03 5.11
C ASP A 121 18.42 7.24 4.44
N VAL A 122 17.48 7.84 5.18
CA VAL A 122 16.21 8.30 4.60
C VAL A 122 16.43 9.67 3.97
N ASN A 123 17.10 9.66 2.81
CA ASN A 123 17.23 10.79 1.90
C ASN A 123 15.88 11.12 1.21
N PRO A 124 15.74 12.25 0.47
CA PRO A 124 14.45 12.66 -0.10
C PRO A 124 13.83 11.69 -1.12
N GLU A 125 14.65 10.96 -1.87
CA GLU A 125 14.20 9.96 -2.85
C GLU A 125 13.66 8.72 -2.14
N THR A 126 14.39 8.23 -1.12
CA THR A 126 13.92 7.21 -0.18
C THR A 126 12.64 7.66 0.56
N GLU A 127 12.54 8.93 0.97
CA GLU A 127 11.33 9.43 1.61
C GLU A 127 10.13 9.43 0.65
N GLN A 128 10.32 9.82 -0.62
CA GLN A 128 9.30 9.76 -1.68
C GLN A 128 8.83 8.32 -1.96
N LEU A 129 9.75 7.37 -2.19
CA LEU A 129 9.42 5.96 -2.47
C LEU A 129 8.50 5.35 -1.39
N PHE A 130 8.72 5.72 -0.13
CA PHE A 130 7.95 5.21 1.00
C PHE A 130 6.65 5.99 1.25
N GLU A 131 6.58 7.30 0.92
CA GLU A 131 5.31 8.06 0.93
C GLU A 131 4.39 7.65 -0.24
N GLU A 132 4.94 7.35 -1.41
CA GLU A 132 4.26 6.69 -2.54
C GLU A 132 3.94 5.21 -2.29
N ARG A 133 4.32 4.67 -1.12
CA ARG A 133 4.02 3.29 -0.67
C ARG A 133 4.62 2.18 -1.55
N LYS A 134 5.65 2.44 -2.36
CA LYS A 134 6.30 1.46 -3.24
C LYS A 134 6.67 0.13 -2.57
N PRO A 135 7.17 0.06 -1.31
CA PRO A 135 7.40 -1.22 -0.64
C PRO A 135 6.16 -2.12 -0.52
N TYR A 136 4.95 -1.53 -0.43
CA TYR A 136 3.70 -2.26 -0.31
C TYR A 136 3.23 -2.87 -1.65
N GLU A 137 3.62 -2.28 -2.79
CA GLU A 137 3.33 -2.82 -4.13
C GLU A 137 4.04 -4.17 -4.31
N TYR A 138 5.34 -4.22 -4.01
CA TYR A 138 6.12 -5.45 -4.02
C TYR A 138 5.69 -6.44 -2.92
N LEU A 139 5.47 -5.97 -1.69
CA LEU A 139 5.03 -6.84 -0.59
C LEU A 139 3.69 -7.52 -0.87
N HIS A 140 2.75 -6.89 -1.59
CA HIS A 140 1.51 -7.55 -1.99
C HIS A 140 1.82 -8.83 -2.79
N ILE A 141 2.68 -8.73 -3.81
CA ILE A 141 3.05 -9.86 -4.66
C ILE A 141 3.91 -10.87 -3.89
N CYS A 142 4.92 -10.42 -3.13
CA CYS A 142 5.77 -11.33 -2.38
C CYS A 142 5.03 -12.06 -1.24
N TYR A 143 4.10 -11.42 -0.52
CA TYR A 143 3.23 -12.13 0.43
C TYR A 143 2.28 -13.10 -0.27
N PHE A 144 1.74 -12.73 -1.43
CA PHE A 144 0.85 -13.58 -2.22
C PHE A 144 1.58 -14.86 -2.69
N GLN A 145 2.76 -14.71 -3.30
CA GLN A 145 3.59 -15.84 -3.72
C GLN A 145 4.08 -16.66 -2.52
N LYS A 146 4.61 -16.02 -1.45
CA LYS A 146 5.05 -16.69 -0.19
C LYS A 146 3.93 -17.46 0.51
N LYS A 147 2.66 -17.07 0.31
CA LYS A 147 1.50 -17.75 0.88
C LYS A 147 0.90 -18.81 -0.03
N LEU A 148 1.03 -18.66 -1.35
CA LEU A 148 0.70 -19.70 -2.32
C LEU A 148 1.76 -20.81 -2.35
N SER A 149 3.03 -20.51 -2.07
CA SER A 149 4.12 -21.48 -2.10
C SER A 149 4.13 -22.45 -0.90
N SER A 150 3.47 -22.12 0.22
CA SER A 150 3.56 -22.95 1.43
C SER A 150 2.60 -24.15 1.41
N LEU A 151 3.16 -25.37 1.40
CA LEU A 151 2.44 -26.62 1.66
C LEU A 151 3.07 -27.35 2.84
N ASN A 152 2.24 -27.78 3.81
CA ASN A 152 2.65 -28.59 4.96
C ASN A 152 3.82 -28.02 5.82
N GLY A 153 4.21 -26.76 5.62
CA GLY A 153 5.36 -26.12 6.27
C GLY A 153 6.61 -25.99 5.39
N GLU A 154 6.62 -26.58 4.19
CA GLU A 154 7.66 -26.40 3.17
C GLU A 154 7.24 -25.31 2.17
N THR A 155 8.23 -24.64 1.56
CA THR A 155 8.03 -23.58 0.56
C THR A 155 8.34 -24.14 -0.83
N HIS A 156 7.38 -24.03 -1.74
CA HIS A 156 7.50 -24.45 -3.14
C HIS A 156 7.16 -23.30 -4.07
N ASP A 157 8.18 -22.72 -4.70
CA ASP A 157 8.00 -21.63 -5.66
C ASP A 157 7.07 -22.07 -6.80
N ASP A 158 6.30 -21.12 -7.34
CA ASP A 158 5.33 -21.36 -8.39
C ASP A 158 4.34 -22.50 -8.12
N LEU A 159 3.83 -22.65 -6.90
CA LEU A 159 2.94 -23.78 -6.57
C LEU A 159 1.71 -23.89 -7.51
N LEU A 160 1.07 -22.78 -7.87
CA LEU A 160 -0.11 -22.79 -8.74
C LEU A 160 0.23 -23.16 -10.19
N PRO A 161 1.25 -22.56 -10.86
CA PRO A 161 1.76 -23.07 -12.13
C PRO A 161 2.24 -24.54 -12.07
N SER A 162 3.07 -24.89 -11.08
CA SER A 162 3.68 -26.22 -10.98
C SER A 162 2.65 -27.35 -10.78
N HIS A 163 1.50 -27.09 -10.16
CA HIS A 163 0.37 -28.03 -10.19
C HIS A 163 0.00 -28.43 -11.63
N TYR A 164 -0.10 -27.48 -12.56
CA TYR A 164 -0.37 -27.78 -13.97
C TYR A 164 0.81 -28.49 -14.66
N HIS A 165 2.06 -28.17 -14.27
CA HIS A 165 3.27 -28.86 -14.75
C HIS A 165 3.28 -30.35 -14.38
N TYR A 166 2.93 -30.71 -13.13
CA TYR A 166 2.83 -32.11 -12.70
C TYR A 166 1.58 -32.81 -13.24
N LEU A 167 0.45 -32.09 -13.33
CA LEU A 167 -0.79 -32.63 -13.89
C LEU A 167 -0.63 -33.04 -15.35
N GLN A 168 0.07 -32.26 -16.20
CA GLN A 168 0.23 -32.66 -17.61
C GLN A 168 1.00 -33.98 -17.76
N PHE A 169 2.07 -34.20 -16.97
CA PHE A 169 2.78 -35.49 -16.97
C PHE A 169 1.90 -36.61 -16.42
N THR A 170 1.14 -36.37 -15.35
CA THR A 170 0.24 -37.37 -14.75
C THR A 170 -0.81 -37.82 -15.77
N TYR A 171 -1.52 -36.88 -16.41
CA TYR A 171 -2.51 -37.21 -17.43
C TYR A 171 -1.90 -37.87 -18.67
N PHE A 172 -0.70 -37.46 -19.09
CA PHE A 172 0.02 -38.11 -20.19
C PHE A 172 0.36 -39.58 -19.88
N LYS A 173 0.85 -39.88 -18.67
CA LYS A 173 1.10 -41.27 -18.21
C LYS A 173 -0.19 -42.09 -18.13
N MET A 174 -1.33 -41.46 -17.80
CA MET A 174 -2.66 -42.07 -17.82
C MET A 174 -3.29 -42.16 -19.22
N GLN A 175 -2.61 -41.71 -20.28
CA GLN A 175 -3.10 -41.58 -21.66
C GLN A 175 -4.31 -40.63 -21.84
N ASP A 176 -4.62 -39.79 -20.85
CA ASP A 176 -5.63 -38.73 -20.97
C ASP A 176 -5.02 -37.50 -21.66
N LEU A 177 -4.80 -37.65 -22.97
CA LEU A 177 -4.14 -36.63 -23.78
C LEU A 177 -4.91 -35.29 -23.80
N ARG A 178 -6.24 -35.29 -23.62
CA ARG A 178 -7.01 -34.03 -23.51
C ARG A 178 -6.66 -33.30 -22.23
N LYS A 179 -6.71 -33.96 -21.06
CA LYS A 179 -6.35 -33.30 -19.79
C LYS A 179 -4.87 -32.93 -19.71
N ALA A 180 -3.99 -33.67 -20.39
CA ALA A 180 -2.57 -33.31 -20.50
C ALA A 180 -2.38 -31.99 -21.26
N CYS A 181 -2.93 -31.86 -22.47
CA CYS A 181 -2.86 -30.63 -23.27
C CYS A 181 -3.54 -29.44 -22.59
N GLN A 182 -4.67 -29.66 -21.92
CA GLN A 182 -5.36 -28.64 -21.14
C GLN A 182 -4.53 -28.16 -19.94
N ALA A 183 -3.79 -29.05 -19.27
CA ALA A 183 -2.87 -28.65 -18.20
C ALA A 183 -1.67 -27.87 -18.74
N VAL A 184 -1.07 -28.26 -19.88
CA VAL A 184 -0.06 -27.46 -20.59
C VAL A 184 -0.58 -26.04 -20.90
N ALA A 185 -1.77 -25.94 -21.49
CA ALA A 185 -2.39 -24.65 -21.79
C ALA A 185 -2.73 -23.83 -20.53
N SER A 186 -3.02 -24.49 -19.40
CA SER A 186 -3.26 -23.81 -18.11
C SER A 186 -1.98 -23.23 -17.52
N TYR A 187 -0.85 -23.91 -17.65
CA TYR A 187 0.46 -23.41 -17.21
C TYR A 187 0.89 -22.17 -18.00
N LEU A 188 0.72 -22.21 -19.33
CA LEU A 188 1.09 -21.11 -20.25
C LEU A 188 0.25 -19.83 -20.06
N LEU A 189 -0.80 -19.84 -19.22
CA LEU A 189 -1.46 -18.60 -18.78
C LEU A 189 -0.65 -17.80 -17.75
N PHE A 190 0.26 -18.46 -17.02
CA PHE A 190 1.13 -17.85 -16.01
C PHE A 190 2.51 -17.56 -16.59
N TYR A 191 3.08 -18.55 -17.30
CA TYR A 191 4.40 -18.45 -17.92
C TYR A 191 4.31 -18.74 -19.43
N PRO A 192 3.90 -17.76 -20.25
CA PRO A 192 3.69 -17.95 -21.69
C PRO A 192 4.97 -18.27 -22.47
N ASP A 193 6.12 -17.77 -21.99
CA ASP A 193 7.44 -17.92 -22.63
C ASP A 193 8.26 -19.11 -22.10
N ASP A 194 7.66 -20.01 -21.30
CA ASP A 194 8.36 -21.19 -20.78
C ASP A 194 8.73 -22.16 -21.90
N TYR A 195 10.01 -22.18 -22.27
CA TYR A 195 10.56 -23.04 -23.32
C TYR A 195 10.30 -24.55 -23.10
N THR A 196 10.24 -25.01 -21.85
CA THR A 196 9.94 -26.42 -21.52
C THR A 196 8.48 -26.74 -21.79
N MET A 197 7.57 -25.85 -21.35
CA MET A 197 6.14 -26.05 -21.54
C MET A 197 5.70 -25.82 -22.99
N LEU A 198 6.32 -24.88 -23.71
CA LEU A 198 6.18 -24.71 -25.16
C LEU A 198 6.71 -25.93 -25.94
N SER A 199 7.80 -26.54 -25.48
CA SER A 199 8.32 -27.80 -26.05
C SER A 199 7.36 -28.97 -25.80
N ASN A 200 6.82 -29.10 -24.59
CA ASN A 200 5.79 -30.08 -24.25
C ASN A 200 4.51 -29.90 -25.09
N MET A 201 4.06 -28.65 -25.27
CA MET A 201 2.95 -28.31 -26.17
C MET A 201 3.20 -28.82 -27.58
N LYS A 202 4.34 -28.44 -28.17
CA LYS A 202 4.75 -28.86 -29.52
C LYS A 202 4.87 -30.38 -29.67
N TYR A 203 5.39 -31.07 -28.65
CA TYR A 203 5.47 -32.53 -28.61
C TYR A 203 4.08 -33.17 -28.60
N TYR A 204 3.15 -32.69 -27.74
CA TYR A 204 1.79 -33.22 -27.68
C TYR A 204 0.98 -32.92 -28.95
N SER A 205 1.10 -31.73 -29.55
CA SER A 205 0.49 -31.41 -30.85
C SER A 205 0.95 -32.34 -31.99
N GLY A 206 2.15 -32.93 -31.88
CA GLY A 206 2.67 -33.90 -32.84
C GLY A 206 2.07 -35.32 -32.73
N LEU A 207 1.23 -35.60 -31.73
CA LEU A 207 0.69 -36.94 -31.48
C LEU A 207 -0.61 -37.19 -32.28
N PRO A 208 -0.75 -38.30 -33.05
CA PRO A 208 -1.92 -38.56 -33.91
C PRO A 208 -3.32 -38.63 -33.27
N LYS A 209 -3.41 -38.52 -31.94
CA LYS A 209 -4.66 -38.52 -31.16
C LYS A 209 -4.99 -37.16 -30.52
N VAL A 210 -4.08 -36.19 -30.60
CA VAL A 210 -4.25 -34.83 -30.10
C VAL A 210 -4.91 -33.96 -31.18
N LYS A 211 -5.59 -32.91 -30.73
CA LYS A 211 -6.24 -31.90 -31.56
C LYS A 211 -5.98 -30.54 -30.95
N ASP A 212 -6.05 -29.49 -31.74
CA ASP A 212 -5.85 -28.11 -31.26
C ASP A 212 -6.88 -27.73 -30.19
N ASP A 213 -8.11 -28.27 -30.26
CA ASP A 213 -9.16 -28.07 -29.25
C ASP A 213 -8.86 -28.70 -27.87
N TYR A 214 -7.77 -29.45 -27.73
CA TYR A 214 -7.33 -30.00 -26.44
C TYR A 214 -6.48 -28.97 -25.66
N PHE A 215 -5.92 -27.96 -26.31
CA PHE A 215 -5.13 -26.89 -25.67
C PHE A 215 -5.99 -25.73 -25.19
N GLN A 216 -7.17 -26.02 -24.63
CA GLN A 216 -7.97 -25.03 -23.92
C GLN A 216 -7.60 -25.04 -22.43
N PRO A 217 -7.14 -23.90 -21.86
CA PRO A 217 -6.85 -23.81 -20.43
C PRO A 217 -8.06 -24.13 -19.56
N ARG A 218 -7.81 -24.46 -18.30
CA ARG A 218 -8.83 -24.75 -17.31
C ARG A 218 -9.63 -23.52 -16.91
N GLU A 219 -10.94 -23.68 -16.69
CA GLU A 219 -11.84 -22.58 -16.35
C GLU A 219 -11.49 -21.95 -14.98
N GLU A 220 -10.93 -22.72 -14.04
CA GLU A 220 -10.36 -22.20 -12.80
C GLU A 220 -9.10 -21.33 -13.02
N ALA A 221 -8.19 -21.73 -13.92
CA ALA A 221 -6.98 -20.96 -14.26
C ALA A 221 -7.32 -19.68 -15.02
N ILE A 222 -8.24 -19.75 -15.99
CA ILE A 222 -8.76 -18.60 -16.72
C ILE A 222 -9.39 -17.58 -15.76
N ARG A 223 -10.28 -18.03 -14.86
CA ARG A 223 -10.93 -17.14 -13.88
C ARG A 223 -9.93 -16.52 -12.89
N TYR A 224 -8.88 -17.24 -12.51
CA TYR A 224 -7.81 -16.70 -11.67
C TYR A 224 -7.07 -15.57 -12.39
N VAL A 225 -6.54 -15.82 -13.60
CA VAL A 225 -5.75 -14.82 -14.34
C VAL A 225 -6.61 -13.63 -14.80
N GLN A 226 -7.86 -13.86 -15.17
CA GLN A 226 -8.82 -12.78 -15.44
C GLN A 226 -9.09 -11.93 -14.18
N ARG A 227 -9.21 -12.56 -13.01
CA ARG A 227 -9.40 -11.86 -11.74
C ARG A 227 -8.16 -11.04 -11.37
N ASP A 228 -6.98 -11.62 -11.47
CA ASP A 228 -5.70 -10.95 -11.18
C ASP A 228 -5.48 -9.72 -12.09
N ILE A 229 -5.70 -9.87 -13.40
CA ILE A 229 -5.66 -8.76 -14.36
C ILE A 229 -6.71 -7.68 -14.01
N TYR A 230 -7.91 -8.07 -13.58
CA TYR A 230 -8.99 -7.13 -13.27
C TYR A 230 -8.79 -6.44 -11.91
N GLU A 231 -8.29 -7.15 -10.89
CA GLU A 231 -7.92 -6.59 -9.59
C GLU A 231 -6.68 -5.70 -9.72
N THR A 232 -5.71 -6.03 -10.57
CA THR A 232 -4.57 -5.16 -10.92
C THR A 232 -5.01 -3.93 -11.72
N ARG A 233 -5.98 -4.07 -12.64
CA ARG A 233 -6.55 -2.92 -13.37
C ARG A 233 -7.41 -2.02 -12.50
N ILE A 234 -8.17 -2.60 -11.56
CA ILE A 234 -8.80 -1.82 -10.51
C ILE A 234 -7.72 -1.20 -9.63
N LEU A 235 -6.66 -1.90 -9.23
CA LEU A 235 -5.56 -1.33 -8.43
C LEU A 235 -4.80 -0.21 -9.16
N LYS A 236 -4.78 -0.21 -10.50
CA LYS A 236 -4.20 0.86 -11.34
C LYS A 236 -5.23 1.83 -11.98
N PHE A 237 -6.51 1.70 -11.59
CA PHE A 237 -7.54 2.75 -11.55
C PHE A 237 -7.90 3.12 -10.09
N ILE A 238 -7.21 2.51 -9.10
CA ILE A 238 -7.29 2.82 -7.67
C ILE A 238 -6.61 4.14 -7.36
N GLU A 239 -5.23 4.35 -7.21
CA GLU A 239 -4.17 5.37 -6.64
C GLU A 239 -3.78 6.91 -6.98
N THR A 240 -3.77 7.55 -8.19
CA THR A 240 -3.75 9.05 -8.51
C THR A 240 -4.98 9.91 -9.02
N GLU A 241 -6.03 9.46 -9.73
CA GLU A 241 -7.20 10.28 -10.23
C GLU A 241 -7.90 11.04 -9.10
N PHE A 242 -8.22 10.31 -8.04
CA PHE A 242 -8.75 10.82 -6.80
C PHE A 242 -7.65 11.46 -5.92
N LYS A 243 -6.36 11.52 -6.37
CA LYS A 243 -5.40 12.58 -5.93
C LYS A 243 -5.65 13.91 -6.65
N SER A 244 -6.50 13.97 -7.68
CA SER A 244 -6.68 15.15 -8.55
C SER A 244 -8.07 15.82 -8.50
N GLN A 245 -9.08 15.16 -7.90
CA GLN A 245 -10.45 15.69 -7.80
C GLN A 245 -10.94 15.79 -6.35
N GLU A 246 -11.32 16.99 -5.91
CA GLU A 246 -12.14 17.17 -4.70
C GLU A 246 -13.63 16.93 -5.03
N PRO A 247 -14.36 16.08 -4.28
CA PRO A 247 -15.76 15.80 -4.56
C PRO A 247 -16.69 16.97 -4.18
N VAL A 248 -17.74 17.19 -4.98
CA VAL A 248 -18.74 18.25 -4.75
C VAL A 248 -19.66 17.87 -3.58
N LYS A 249 -19.56 18.63 -2.49
CA LYS A 249 -20.21 18.33 -1.20
C LYS A 249 -21.50 19.15 -0.99
N GLU A 250 -22.64 18.59 -1.38
CA GLU A 250 -23.96 19.20 -1.15
C GLU A 250 -24.78 18.52 -0.03
N PRO A 251 -25.57 19.27 0.77
CA PRO A 251 -26.53 18.69 1.72
C PRO A 251 -27.61 17.81 1.04
N PRO A 252 -28.24 16.83 1.72
CA PRO A 252 -28.70 16.96 3.11
C PRO A 252 -28.11 15.97 4.13
N ALA A 253 -27.12 15.15 3.76
CA ALA A 253 -26.57 14.12 4.66
C ALA A 253 -25.04 14.11 4.70
N TYR A 254 -24.48 14.35 5.89
CA TYR A 254 -23.07 14.06 6.23
C TYR A 254 -22.02 14.48 5.20
N THR A 255 -22.02 15.76 4.80
CA THR A 255 -21.13 16.36 3.77
C THR A 255 -19.63 16.21 4.02
N TRP A 256 -19.22 15.76 5.20
CA TRP A 256 -17.84 15.42 5.54
C TRP A 256 -17.43 13.99 5.19
N ARG A 257 -18.34 13.15 4.68
CA ARG A 257 -18.01 11.81 4.22
C ARG A 257 -17.55 11.89 2.77
N ASP A 258 -16.28 11.56 2.54
CA ASP A 258 -15.70 11.46 1.20
C ASP A 258 -15.92 10.04 0.66
N TYR A 259 -15.56 9.02 1.43
CA TYR A 259 -15.68 7.61 1.03
C TYR A 259 -16.47 6.77 2.04
N SER A 260 -17.16 5.76 1.52
CA SER A 260 -17.93 4.77 2.27
C SER A 260 -17.45 3.38 1.89
N ALA A 261 -17.36 2.47 2.86
CA ALA A 261 -17.05 1.06 2.60
C ALA A 261 -17.93 0.12 3.44
N ILE A 262 -18.36 -0.98 2.82
CA ILE A 262 -19.13 -2.06 3.46
C ILE A 262 -18.30 -3.34 3.45
N LEU A 263 -17.92 -3.85 4.62
CA LEU A 263 -17.24 -5.14 4.81
C LEU A 263 -18.24 -6.21 5.24
N TYR A 264 -18.32 -7.32 4.51
CA TYR A 264 -19.21 -8.44 4.78
C TYR A 264 -18.59 -9.46 5.75
N LEU A 265 -19.30 -9.74 6.85
CA LEU A 265 -18.84 -10.67 7.90
C LEU A 265 -19.38 -12.09 7.72
N ASN A 266 -20.34 -12.30 6.83
CA ASN A 266 -20.90 -13.60 6.49
C ASN A 266 -21.60 -13.60 5.13
N ASP A 267 -22.00 -14.78 4.68
CA ASP A 267 -22.74 -15.06 3.44
C ASP A 267 -23.78 -16.19 3.55
N ASN A 268 -23.97 -16.75 4.75
CA ASN A 268 -24.94 -17.82 5.04
C ASN A 268 -26.40 -17.30 5.17
N PHE A 269 -26.85 -16.49 4.21
CA PHE A 269 -28.19 -15.92 4.13
C PHE A 269 -28.72 -15.88 2.68
N LYS A 270 -29.96 -15.41 2.46
CA LYS A 270 -30.55 -15.23 1.12
C LYS A 270 -31.25 -13.88 1.01
N GLY A 271 -31.24 -13.29 -0.19
CA GLY A 271 -31.56 -11.87 -0.36
C GLY A 271 -30.44 -11.00 0.23
N GLY A 272 -30.73 -9.77 0.63
CA GLY A 272 -29.72 -8.90 1.25
C GLY A 272 -28.66 -8.37 0.28
N GLU A 273 -28.89 -8.48 -1.04
CA GLU A 273 -27.98 -8.01 -2.07
C GLU A 273 -27.86 -6.48 -2.00
N PHE A 274 -26.63 -5.97 -2.04
CA PHE A 274 -26.37 -4.54 -2.08
C PHE A 274 -26.57 -4.03 -3.51
N ILE A 275 -27.08 -2.81 -3.67
CA ILE A 275 -27.42 -2.22 -4.97
C ILE A 275 -26.92 -0.80 -5.08
N PHE A 276 -26.50 -0.42 -6.28
CA PHE A 276 -26.37 0.97 -6.72
C PHE A 276 -27.53 1.31 -7.67
N SER A 277 -28.00 2.55 -7.65
CA SER A 277 -29.16 2.99 -8.43
C SER A 277 -28.99 4.43 -8.90
N SER A 278 -29.59 4.77 -10.04
CA SER A 278 -29.67 6.14 -10.55
C SER A 278 -30.83 6.95 -9.94
N ASP A 279 -31.61 6.41 -9.00
CA ASP A 279 -32.71 7.13 -8.35
C ASP A 279 -32.88 6.81 -6.85
N PRO A 280 -33.33 7.78 -6.01
CA PRO A 280 -33.44 7.57 -4.55
C PRO A 280 -34.49 6.55 -4.09
N ILE A 281 -35.32 6.01 -4.99
CA ILE A 281 -36.36 5.03 -4.69
C ILE A 281 -36.09 3.66 -5.36
N ALA A 282 -34.85 3.45 -5.83
CA ALA A 282 -34.33 2.20 -6.37
C ALA A 282 -35.16 1.57 -7.51
N LYS A 283 -35.82 2.38 -8.36
CA LYS A 283 -36.53 1.90 -9.54
C LYS A 283 -35.58 1.40 -10.63
N GLN A 284 -34.45 2.10 -10.82
CA GLN A 284 -33.43 1.79 -11.81
C GLN A 284 -32.15 1.37 -11.10
N VAL A 285 -32.03 0.07 -10.81
CA VAL A 285 -30.80 -0.53 -10.28
C VAL A 285 -29.74 -0.58 -11.39
N GLN A 286 -28.61 0.08 -11.18
CA GLN A 286 -27.47 0.10 -12.10
C GLN A 286 -26.53 -1.09 -11.88
N SER A 287 -26.33 -1.48 -10.61
CA SER A 287 -25.43 -2.58 -10.24
C SER A 287 -25.94 -3.33 -9.00
N VAL A 288 -25.57 -4.61 -8.90
CA VAL A 288 -25.92 -5.49 -7.77
C VAL A 288 -24.65 -6.17 -7.28
N VAL A 289 -24.29 -5.96 -6.02
CA VAL A 289 -23.16 -6.66 -5.37
C VAL A 289 -23.68 -7.75 -4.45
N GLU A 290 -23.33 -8.99 -4.80
CA GLU A 290 -23.55 -10.18 -3.98
C GLU A 290 -22.65 -10.13 -2.72
N PRO A 291 -23.21 -10.21 -1.50
CA PRO A 291 -22.43 -10.37 -0.27
C PRO A 291 -21.63 -11.68 -0.26
N LYS A 292 -20.35 -11.62 0.16
CA LYS A 292 -19.49 -12.80 0.41
C LYS A 292 -18.64 -12.55 1.65
N CYS A 293 -18.41 -13.57 2.48
CA CYS A 293 -17.60 -13.40 3.68
C CYS A 293 -16.20 -12.84 3.34
N GLY A 294 -15.78 -11.77 4.03
CA GLY A 294 -14.52 -11.08 3.78
C GLY A 294 -14.50 -10.13 2.57
N ARG A 295 -15.57 -10.04 1.77
CA ARG A 295 -15.68 -9.06 0.68
C ARG A 295 -15.87 -7.65 1.25
N MET A 296 -15.12 -6.68 0.74
CA MET A 296 -15.37 -5.25 0.96
C MET A 296 -15.92 -4.60 -0.32
N VAL A 297 -16.73 -3.56 -0.17
CA VAL A 297 -17.24 -2.71 -1.26
C VAL A 297 -17.02 -1.25 -0.87
N GLY A 298 -16.05 -0.58 -1.50
CA GLY A 298 -15.78 0.85 -1.34
C GLY A 298 -16.40 1.68 -2.46
N PHE A 299 -16.82 2.91 -2.15
CA PHE A 299 -17.40 3.88 -3.10
C PHE A 299 -17.33 5.31 -2.52
N THR A 300 -17.40 6.35 -3.36
CA THR A 300 -17.54 7.75 -2.91
C THR A 300 -18.93 7.98 -2.32
N SER A 301 -19.05 8.86 -1.33
CA SER A 301 -20.28 8.98 -0.51
C SER A 301 -21.33 9.95 -1.06
N GLY A 302 -21.12 10.54 -2.24
CA GLY A 302 -22.00 11.55 -2.81
C GLY A 302 -23.19 10.99 -3.59
N PHE A 303 -23.93 11.90 -4.24
CA PHE A 303 -25.15 11.58 -5.00
C PHE A 303 -24.90 10.72 -6.25
N GLU A 304 -23.66 10.65 -6.73
CA GLU A 304 -23.22 9.75 -7.80
C GLU A 304 -23.33 8.26 -7.44
N ASN A 305 -23.38 7.92 -6.15
CA ASN A 305 -23.43 6.56 -5.62
C ASN A 305 -24.65 6.33 -4.71
N LEU A 306 -25.87 6.68 -5.16
CA LEU A 306 -27.10 6.27 -4.46
C LEU A 306 -27.17 4.74 -4.38
N HIS A 307 -27.35 4.22 -3.17
CA HIS A 307 -27.21 2.80 -2.89
C HIS A 307 -28.21 2.30 -1.84
N GLY A 308 -28.36 0.97 -1.74
CA GLY A 308 -29.28 0.33 -0.82
C GLY A 308 -29.05 -1.16 -0.66
N VAL A 309 -29.94 -1.82 0.09
CA VAL A 309 -29.89 -3.26 0.36
C VAL A 309 -31.26 -3.87 0.10
N LYS A 310 -31.33 -4.90 -0.75
CA LYS A 310 -32.57 -5.66 -0.98
C LYS A 310 -32.97 -6.42 0.28
N ALA A 311 -34.27 -6.70 0.45
CA ALA A 311 -34.77 -7.43 1.62
C ALA A 311 -34.03 -8.77 1.83
N VAL A 312 -33.56 -9.00 3.06
CA VAL A 312 -33.08 -10.32 3.51
C VAL A 312 -34.29 -11.25 3.64
N LYS A 313 -34.23 -12.41 3.01
CA LYS A 313 -35.34 -13.38 2.90
C LYS A 313 -35.16 -14.60 3.81
N GLN A 314 -33.93 -14.93 4.18
CA GLN A 314 -33.59 -16.04 5.08
C GLN A 314 -32.21 -15.79 5.71
N GLY A 315 -32.04 -16.10 6.99
CA GLY A 315 -30.77 -15.88 7.71
C GLY A 315 -30.59 -14.42 8.16
N SER A 316 -29.35 -14.06 8.52
CA SER A 316 -28.98 -12.71 8.96
C SER A 316 -27.81 -12.19 8.12
N ARG A 317 -27.84 -10.90 7.74
CA ARG A 317 -26.77 -10.23 6.99
C ARG A 317 -25.93 -9.38 7.94
N CYS A 318 -24.73 -9.84 8.25
CA CYS A 318 -23.77 -9.15 9.11
C CYS A 318 -22.75 -8.39 8.24
N ALA A 319 -22.66 -7.08 8.43
CA ALA A 319 -21.69 -6.24 7.73
C ALA A 319 -21.28 -5.04 8.60
N VAL A 320 -20.03 -4.60 8.44
CA VAL A 320 -19.52 -3.35 9.02
C VAL A 320 -19.63 -2.26 7.97
N ALA A 321 -20.23 -1.13 8.33
CA ALA A 321 -20.15 0.11 7.55
C ALA A 321 -18.99 0.96 8.10
N ILE A 322 -18.15 1.45 7.20
CA ILE A 322 -16.97 2.25 7.48
C ILE A 322 -17.09 3.54 6.66
N TRP A 323 -16.74 4.68 7.25
CA TRP A 323 -16.78 5.98 6.59
C TRP A 323 -15.43 6.67 6.74
N PHE A 324 -15.01 7.38 5.69
CA PHE A 324 -13.76 8.11 5.63
C PHE A 324 -14.04 9.59 5.30
N THR A 325 -13.32 10.47 5.97
CA THR A 325 -13.32 11.92 5.74
C THR A 325 -11.93 12.35 5.29
N LEU A 326 -11.87 13.30 4.36
CA LEU A 326 -10.67 14.07 4.06
C LEU A 326 -10.64 15.41 4.83
N ASN A 327 -11.78 15.87 5.38
CA ASN A 327 -11.79 17.04 6.27
C ASN A 327 -11.29 16.63 7.68
N PRO A 328 -10.19 17.22 8.19
CA PRO A 328 -9.66 16.91 9.51
C PRO A 328 -10.55 17.38 10.68
N GLU A 329 -11.46 18.34 10.49
CA GLU A 329 -12.43 18.77 11.51
C GLU A 329 -13.43 17.68 11.91
N TYR A 330 -13.62 16.69 11.02
CA TYR A 330 -14.49 15.54 11.23
C TYR A 330 -13.70 14.24 11.37
N ALA A 331 -12.37 14.34 11.54
CA ALA A 331 -11.55 13.21 11.90
C ALA A 331 -12.07 12.64 13.23
N ASP A 332 -12.33 11.35 13.23
CA ASP A 332 -12.83 10.62 14.39
C ASP A 332 -11.85 10.80 15.57
N GLU A 333 -12.25 11.57 16.59
CA GLU A 333 -11.41 11.85 17.76
C GLU A 333 -11.13 10.58 18.56
N ASP A 334 -12.09 9.65 18.65
CA ASP A 334 -11.87 8.34 19.25
C ASP A 334 -10.90 7.51 18.40
N ARG A 335 -10.86 7.67 17.06
CA ARG A 335 -9.78 7.12 16.21
C ARG A 335 -8.45 7.81 16.45
N LEU A 336 -8.38 9.13 16.62
CA LEU A 336 -7.12 9.84 16.90
C LEU A 336 -6.57 9.47 18.27
N ILE A 337 -7.44 9.42 19.29
CA ILE A 337 -7.13 8.92 20.63
C ILE A 337 -6.78 7.44 20.57
N ALA A 338 -7.48 6.59 19.81
CA ALA A 338 -7.14 5.19 19.63
C ALA A 338 -5.79 5.02 18.91
N TYR A 339 -5.45 5.84 17.92
CA TYR A 339 -4.11 5.85 17.32
C TYR A 339 -3.06 6.21 18.39
N HIS A 340 -3.28 7.26 19.19
CA HIS A 340 -2.40 7.58 20.31
C HIS A 340 -2.32 6.45 21.36
N VAL A 341 -3.43 5.78 21.65
CA VAL A 341 -3.51 4.69 22.63
C VAL A 341 -2.91 3.40 22.08
N LEU A 342 -2.96 3.15 20.77
CA LEU A 342 -2.31 2.01 20.09
C LEU A 342 -0.82 2.27 19.82
N GLU A 343 -0.41 3.52 19.61
CA GLU A 343 1.00 3.90 19.49
C GLU A 343 1.74 3.96 20.84
N ASN A 344 1.00 4.07 21.95
CA ASN A 344 1.50 4.03 23.32
C ASN A 344 1.20 2.70 24.05
N ASN A 345 0.20 1.92 23.61
CA ASN A 345 -0.09 0.54 24.02
C ASN A 345 -0.25 -0.33 22.77
N VAL A 346 0.86 -0.84 22.25
CA VAL A 346 0.87 -1.58 20.98
C VAL A 346 0.13 -2.92 21.11
N ASN A 347 -1.13 -2.96 20.64
CA ASN A 347 -1.79 -4.14 20.08
C ASN A 347 -3.11 -3.76 19.39
N PHE A 348 -3.08 -3.62 18.06
CA PHE A 348 -4.07 -3.98 17.02
C PHE A 348 -4.03 -3.05 15.78
N HIS A 349 -4.33 -3.60 14.60
CA HIS A 349 -4.24 -2.97 13.26
C HIS A 349 -5.62 -2.52 12.72
N LEU A 350 -5.66 -1.77 11.60
CA LEU A 350 -6.50 -2.01 10.38
C LEU A 350 -6.50 -0.81 9.36
N PHE A 351 -5.74 -0.96 8.25
CA PHE A 351 -5.89 -0.49 6.84
C PHE A 351 -6.28 0.97 6.37
N SER A 352 -6.03 1.20 5.06
CA SER A 352 -6.12 2.46 4.25
C SER A 352 -6.96 2.25 2.96
N PRO A 353 -7.18 3.29 2.11
CA PRO A 353 -6.56 3.35 0.75
C PRO A 353 -6.15 4.79 0.27
N ILE A 354 -5.78 4.97 -1.02
CA ILE A 354 -5.40 6.21 -1.80
C ILE A 354 -5.65 5.92 -3.32
N ASP A 355 -6.04 6.88 -4.22
CA ASP A 355 -6.79 6.54 -5.48
C ASP A 355 -6.53 7.34 -6.92
N VAL A 356 -6.30 7.05 -8.32
CA VAL A 356 -6.02 6.07 -9.58
C VAL A 356 -6.34 6.69 -11.00
N SER A 357 -5.39 7.44 -11.62
CA SER A 357 -5.27 7.82 -13.05
C SER A 357 -3.84 7.64 -13.62
N SER A 358 -3.45 6.44 -14.06
CA SER A 358 -2.30 6.29 -15.00
C SER A 358 -2.28 4.99 -15.82
N LEU A 359 -3.38 4.22 -15.82
CA LEU A 359 -3.69 3.24 -16.86
C LEU A 359 -4.34 3.94 -18.06
#